data_AF-A0A957J276-F1
#
_entry.id   AF-A0A957J276-F1
#
_cell.length_a   1.000
_cell.length_b   1.000
_cell.length_c   1.000
_cell.angle_alpha   90.00
_cell.angle_beta   90.00
_cell.angle_gamma   90.00
#
_symmetry.space_group_name_H-M   'P 1'
#
loop_
_entity.id
_entity.type
_entity.pdbx_description
1 polymer ?
#
loop_
_entity_poly.entity_id
_entity_poly.type
_entity_poly.pdbx_seq_one_letter_code
_entity_poly.pdbx_strand_id
1 'polypeptide(L)'
;TTTGLTTGANAEYVRLPEAWPTGVLAHKPASMTYEEAAAVPVGGMTALQLLRKANIQPGQTVLIYGASGSVGSYAVQIASAMGAEVTGVCSTRNLDMVRSLGADHVIDYTQDDFTQRGATYDVIFDAVGKSSSAASKQVLKETGVYLSVKSPTSEKPDDLDFLSQLIEAGQIKAIIDRRYPLQQTADAHRYVETGRKAGNVVITVA
;
A
#
# COMPACT_ATOMS: atom_id res chain seq x y z
N THR A 1 -13.39 -3.17 -8.42
CA THR A 1 -12.68 -3.29 -7.14
C THR A 1 -11.97 -4.64 -7.11
N THR A 2 -11.06 -4.91 -6.17
CA THR A 2 -10.40 -6.22 -6.07
C THR A 2 -11.35 -7.37 -5.76
N THR A 3 -12.53 -7.05 -5.21
CA THR A 3 -13.65 -7.99 -5.01
C THR A 3 -14.48 -8.20 -6.28
N GLY A 4 -14.23 -7.44 -7.35
CA GLY A 4 -14.96 -7.47 -8.60
C GLY A 4 -16.42 -6.97 -8.53
N LEU A 5 -16.89 -6.55 -7.35
CA LEU A 5 -18.24 -6.03 -7.12
C LEU A 5 -18.52 -4.75 -7.93
N THR A 6 -19.70 -4.70 -8.54
CA THR A 6 -20.22 -3.51 -9.25
C THR A 6 -20.75 -2.44 -8.28
N THR A 7 -21.23 -2.83 -7.10
CA THR A 7 -21.86 -1.94 -6.11
C THR A 7 -20.96 -1.57 -4.92
N GLY A 8 -19.76 -2.14 -4.83
CA GLY A 8 -18.90 -2.01 -3.64
C GLY A 8 -19.38 -2.85 -2.44
N ALA A 9 -18.82 -2.58 -1.25
CA ALA A 9 -19.03 -3.37 -0.04
C ALA A 9 -19.53 -2.55 1.17
N ASN A 10 -20.01 -1.33 0.96
CA ASN A 10 -20.58 -0.49 2.03
C ASN A 10 -22.03 -0.91 2.33
N ALA A 11 -22.19 -2.08 2.94
CA ALA A 11 -23.48 -2.67 3.33
C ALA A 11 -23.29 -3.64 4.51
N GLU A 12 -24.34 -3.90 5.28
CA GLU A 12 -24.30 -4.90 6.37
C GLU A 12 -24.07 -6.32 5.84
N TYR A 13 -24.62 -6.63 4.66
CA TYR A 13 -24.44 -7.92 4.00
C TYR A 13 -24.17 -7.76 2.50
N VAL A 14 -23.28 -8.60 1.97
CA VAL A 14 -23.00 -8.73 0.54
C VAL A 14 -22.98 -10.20 0.18
N ARG A 15 -23.72 -10.58 -0.86
CA ARG A 15 -23.69 -11.94 -1.40
C ARG A 15 -22.55 -12.05 -2.40
N LEU A 16 -21.63 -12.99 -2.15
CA LEU A 16 -20.52 -13.31 -3.03
C LEU A 16 -20.63 -14.77 -3.46
N PRO A 17 -20.28 -15.12 -4.70
CA PRO A 17 -20.09 -16.52 -5.08
C PRO A 17 -18.82 -17.07 -4.43
N GLU A 18 -18.84 -18.36 -4.12
CA GLU A 18 -17.70 -19.08 -3.55
C GLU A 18 -16.50 -19.11 -4.50
N ALA A 19 -16.77 -19.30 -5.79
CA ALA A 19 -15.80 -19.18 -6.87
C ALA A 19 -16.31 -18.19 -7.91
N TRP A 20 -15.48 -17.20 -8.24
CA TRP A 20 -15.83 -16.17 -9.24
C TRP A 20 -14.59 -15.80 -10.06
N PRO A 21 -14.73 -15.44 -11.34
CA PRO A 21 -13.57 -15.37 -12.25
C PRO A 21 -12.56 -14.24 -11.95
N THR A 22 -12.98 -13.14 -11.32
CA THR A 22 -12.18 -11.90 -11.25
C THR A 22 -11.98 -11.33 -9.85
N GLY A 23 -12.25 -12.12 -8.81
CA GLY A 23 -12.56 -11.63 -7.47
C GLY A 23 -12.00 -12.60 -6.48
N VAL A 24 -11.50 -12.02 -5.40
CA VAL A 24 -10.58 -12.69 -4.51
C VAL A 24 -11.26 -12.88 -3.17
N LEU A 25 -11.25 -14.11 -2.68
CA LEU A 25 -11.72 -14.51 -1.36
C LEU A 25 -10.62 -15.30 -0.66
N ALA A 26 -10.43 -15.04 0.63
CA ALA A 26 -9.53 -15.78 1.49
C ALA A 26 -10.08 -15.77 2.92
N HIS A 27 -9.59 -16.68 3.75
CA HIS A 27 -9.91 -16.68 5.17
C HIS A 27 -9.27 -15.48 5.86
N LYS A 28 -10.02 -14.84 6.77
CA LYS A 28 -9.47 -13.78 7.63
C LYS A 28 -8.39 -14.38 8.53
N PRO A 29 -7.19 -13.78 8.62
CA PRO A 29 -6.18 -14.20 9.60
C PRO A 29 -6.76 -14.17 11.02
N ALA A 30 -6.41 -15.18 11.83
CA ALA A 30 -6.96 -15.30 13.18
C ALA A 30 -6.47 -14.17 14.11
N SER A 31 -5.27 -13.64 13.85
CA SER A 31 -4.63 -12.58 14.62
C SER A 31 -5.22 -11.19 14.41
N MET A 32 -6.07 -10.99 13.39
CA MET A 32 -6.58 -9.67 13.00
C MET A 32 -8.00 -9.40 13.49
N THR A 33 -8.30 -8.14 13.79
CA THR A 33 -9.69 -7.68 13.87
C THR A 33 -10.33 -7.64 12.48
N TYR A 34 -11.66 -7.52 12.42
CA TYR A 34 -12.36 -7.38 11.14
C TYR A 34 -11.97 -6.10 10.40
N GLU A 35 -11.77 -5.00 11.13
CA GLU A 35 -11.37 -3.72 10.57
C GLU A 35 -9.96 -3.76 9.97
N GLU A 36 -9.02 -4.41 10.66
CA GLU A 36 -7.67 -4.60 10.15
C GLU A 36 -7.68 -5.46 8.90
N ALA A 37 -8.43 -6.57 8.92
CA ALA A 37 -8.54 -7.45 7.75
C ALA A 37 -9.18 -6.75 6.55
N ALA A 38 -10.21 -5.93 6.77
CA ALA A 38 -10.86 -5.16 5.71
C ALA A 38 -9.92 -4.12 5.06
N ALA A 39 -8.89 -3.67 5.77
CA ALA A 39 -7.93 -2.68 5.30
C ALA A 39 -6.81 -3.27 4.41
N VAL A 40 -6.67 -4.59 4.32
CA VAL A 40 -5.56 -5.25 3.60
C VAL A 40 -5.80 -5.40 2.10
N PRO A 41 -6.94 -5.92 1.61
CA PRO A 41 -7.04 -6.43 0.24
C PRO A 41 -6.58 -5.44 -0.84
N VAL A 42 -7.14 -4.22 -0.86
CA VAL A 42 -6.82 -3.25 -1.92
C VAL A 42 -5.37 -2.77 -1.81
N GLY A 43 -4.99 -2.19 -0.68
CA GLY A 43 -3.66 -1.59 -0.52
C GLY A 43 -2.53 -2.62 -0.57
N GLY A 44 -2.72 -3.74 0.15
CA GLY A 44 -1.72 -4.79 0.30
C GLY A 44 -1.47 -5.56 -0.99
N MET A 45 -2.52 -5.98 -1.70
CA MET A 45 -2.34 -6.75 -2.94
C MET A 45 -1.79 -5.87 -4.07
N THR A 46 -2.23 -4.62 -4.19
CA THR A 46 -1.64 -3.69 -5.17
C THR A 46 -0.15 -3.46 -4.89
N ALA A 47 0.23 -3.25 -3.63
CA ALA A 47 1.64 -3.11 -3.25
C ALA A 47 2.44 -4.38 -3.58
N LEU A 48 1.95 -5.55 -3.16
CA LEU A 48 2.61 -6.83 -3.39
C LEU A 48 2.81 -7.13 -4.88
N GLN A 49 1.77 -6.97 -5.69
CA GLN A 49 1.80 -7.24 -7.13
C GLN A 49 2.82 -6.34 -7.84
N LEU A 50 2.86 -5.05 -7.50
CA LEU A 50 3.82 -4.12 -8.11
C LEU A 50 5.24 -4.44 -7.63
N LEU A 51 5.48 -4.66 -6.34
CA LEU A 51 6.80 -5.02 -5.83
C LEU A 51 7.32 -6.34 -6.44
N ARG A 52 6.46 -7.34 -6.64
CA ARG A 52 6.83 -8.58 -7.36
C ARG A 52 7.24 -8.32 -8.81
N LYS A 53 6.60 -7.38 -9.50
CA LYS A 53 7.00 -6.98 -10.88
C LYS A 53 8.36 -6.28 -10.93
N ALA A 54 8.75 -5.59 -9.85
CA ALA A 54 10.10 -5.04 -9.72
C ALA A 54 11.17 -6.10 -9.48
N ASN A 55 10.78 -7.33 -9.08
CA ASN A 55 11.70 -8.41 -8.75
C ASN A 55 12.79 -7.98 -7.75
N ILE A 56 12.37 -7.32 -6.66
CA ILE A 56 13.26 -6.79 -5.62
C ILE A 56 14.15 -7.90 -5.07
N GLN A 57 15.45 -7.63 -5.02
CA GLN A 57 16.45 -8.46 -4.38
C GLN A 57 16.89 -7.85 -3.04
N PRO A 58 17.27 -8.67 -2.05
CA PRO A 58 17.86 -8.17 -0.81
C PRO A 58 19.04 -7.22 -1.06
N GLY A 59 19.11 -6.12 -0.31
CA GLY A 59 20.12 -5.07 -0.44
C GLY A 59 19.87 -4.06 -1.56
N GLN A 60 18.82 -4.22 -2.38
CA GLN A 60 18.45 -3.19 -3.34
C GLN A 60 17.86 -1.96 -2.65
N THR A 61 18.12 -0.79 -3.24
CA THR A 61 17.60 0.50 -2.80
C THR A 61 16.24 0.77 -3.43
N VAL A 62 15.21 0.91 -2.60
CA VAL A 62 13.81 1.06 -3.04
C VAL A 62 13.24 2.36 -2.49
N LEU A 63 12.86 3.28 -3.38
CA LEU A 63 12.13 4.48 -3.01
C LEU A 63 10.62 4.27 -3.17
N ILE A 64 9.86 4.62 -2.13
CA ILE A 64 8.40 4.52 -2.12
C ILE A 64 7.82 5.93 -1.97
N TYR A 65 7.27 6.45 -3.06
CA TYR A 65 6.60 7.74 -3.07
C TYR A 65 5.16 7.60 -2.60
N GLY A 66 4.75 8.38 -1.59
CA GLY A 66 3.45 8.20 -0.92
C GLY A 66 3.45 7.11 0.14
N ALA A 67 4.58 6.92 0.82
CA ALA A 67 4.83 5.85 1.78
C ALA A 67 3.84 5.79 2.95
N SER A 68 3.15 6.88 3.26
CA SER A 68 2.15 6.93 4.33
C SER A 68 0.73 6.61 3.88
N GLY A 69 0.48 6.40 2.58
CA GLY A 69 -0.85 6.08 2.04
C GLY A 69 -1.25 4.62 2.27
N SER A 70 -2.42 4.21 1.75
CA SER A 70 -2.90 2.82 1.89
C SER A 70 -1.95 1.83 1.21
N VAL A 71 -1.69 2.00 -0.09
CA VAL A 71 -0.72 1.17 -0.83
C VAL A 71 0.69 1.37 -0.29
N GLY A 72 1.12 2.62 -0.10
CA GLY A 72 2.48 2.95 0.32
C GLY A 72 2.87 2.34 1.67
N SER A 73 1.97 2.33 2.66
CA SER A 73 2.29 1.77 3.98
C SER A 73 2.51 0.26 3.94
N TYR A 74 1.80 -0.46 3.06
CA TYR A 74 2.09 -1.87 2.83
C TYR A 74 3.37 -2.05 2.02
N ALA A 75 3.60 -1.20 1.01
CA ALA A 75 4.78 -1.28 0.18
C ALA A 75 6.08 -1.14 0.99
N VAL A 76 6.12 -0.22 1.97
CA VAL A 76 7.28 -0.06 2.87
C VAL A 76 7.57 -1.35 3.63
N GLN A 77 6.54 -1.90 4.28
CA GLN A 77 6.70 -3.10 5.09
C GLN A 77 7.08 -4.32 4.23
N ILE A 78 6.45 -4.49 3.07
CA ILE A 78 6.74 -5.61 2.17
C ILE A 78 8.16 -5.48 1.58
N ALA A 79 8.58 -4.30 1.12
CA ALA A 79 9.93 -4.10 0.60
C ALA A 79 10.99 -4.33 1.67
N SER A 80 10.75 -3.85 2.90
CA SER A 80 11.62 -4.11 4.05
C SER A 80 11.68 -5.61 4.39
N ALA A 81 10.54 -6.33 4.39
CA ALA A 81 10.50 -7.77 4.59
C ALA A 81 11.18 -8.58 3.46
N MET A 82 11.28 -8.02 2.25
CA MET A 82 12.06 -8.56 1.14
C MET A 82 13.57 -8.26 1.27
N GLY A 83 13.99 -7.55 2.31
CA GLY A 83 15.39 -7.23 2.60
C GLY A 83 15.95 -6.05 1.81
N ALA A 84 15.09 -5.21 1.22
CA ALA A 84 15.53 -3.98 0.56
C ALA A 84 15.89 -2.89 1.58
N GLU A 85 16.76 -1.95 1.16
CA GLU A 85 16.96 -0.67 1.84
C GLU A 85 15.87 0.31 1.35
N VAL A 86 14.97 0.70 2.25
CA VAL A 86 13.74 1.41 1.89
C VAL A 86 13.83 2.89 2.22
N THR A 87 13.61 3.75 1.22
CA THR A 87 13.40 5.19 1.38
C THR A 87 11.93 5.54 1.22
N GLY A 88 11.27 5.98 2.30
CA GLY A 88 9.87 6.39 2.27
C GLY A 88 9.69 7.90 2.08
N VAL A 89 8.97 8.33 1.04
CA VAL A 89 8.61 9.74 0.83
C VAL A 89 7.19 10.00 1.30
N CYS A 90 7.03 10.89 2.28
CA CYS A 90 5.73 11.25 2.86
C CYS A 90 5.74 12.69 3.40
N SER A 91 4.64 13.15 4.00
CA SER A 91 4.59 14.48 4.63
C SER A 91 5.20 14.45 6.03
N THR A 92 5.61 15.62 6.53
CA THR A 92 6.26 15.79 7.85
C THR A 92 5.60 14.98 8.98
N ARG A 93 4.27 15.05 9.09
CA ARG A 93 3.52 14.40 10.18
C ARG A 93 3.58 12.86 10.16
N ASN A 94 3.97 12.26 9.04
CA ASN A 94 3.96 10.82 8.83
C ASN A 94 5.37 10.21 8.85
N LEU A 95 6.43 11.00 9.05
CA LEU A 95 7.81 10.53 9.00
C LEU A 95 8.08 9.42 10.00
N ASP A 96 7.69 9.61 11.27
CA ASP A 96 7.94 8.62 12.32
C ASP A 96 7.10 7.36 12.14
N MET A 97 5.87 7.51 11.65
CA MET A 97 5.04 6.37 11.26
C MET A 97 5.75 5.55 10.18
N VAL A 98 6.21 6.19 9.09
CA VAL A 98 6.87 5.50 7.98
C VAL A 98 8.18 4.83 8.41
N ARG A 99 8.99 5.47 9.27
CA ARG A 99 10.16 4.83 9.90
C ARG A 99 9.77 3.57 10.67
N SER A 100 8.72 3.64 11.49
CA SER A 100 8.23 2.50 12.28
C SER A 100 7.70 1.32 11.45
N LEU A 101 7.47 1.53 10.14
CA LEU A 101 7.05 0.50 9.19
C LEU A 101 8.23 -0.20 8.51
N GLY A 102 9.48 0.19 8.81
CA GLY A 102 10.68 -0.42 8.23
C GLY A 102 11.34 0.40 7.12
N ALA A 103 11.02 1.70 7.00
CA ALA A 103 11.81 2.58 6.15
C ALA A 103 13.13 2.97 6.83
N ASP A 104 14.26 2.65 6.20
CA ASP A 104 15.61 3.03 6.64
C ASP A 104 15.81 4.55 6.55
N HIS A 105 15.28 5.14 5.49
CA HIS A 105 15.32 6.58 5.25
C HIS A 105 13.92 7.14 5.03
N VAL A 106 13.72 8.40 5.42
CA VAL A 106 12.48 9.13 5.12
C VAL A 106 12.76 10.51 4.55
N ILE A 107 11.94 10.91 3.58
CA ILE A 107 12.01 12.21 2.93
C ILE A 107 10.67 12.90 3.12
N ASP A 108 10.72 14.15 3.59
CA ASP A 108 9.57 15.03 3.68
C ASP A 108 9.38 15.77 2.35
N TYR A 109 8.39 15.38 1.55
CA TYR A 109 8.16 16.00 0.25
C TYR A 109 7.75 17.47 0.34
N THR A 110 7.33 17.95 1.52
CA THR A 110 6.94 19.36 1.72
C THR A 110 8.13 20.29 1.85
N GLN A 111 9.32 19.73 2.12
CA GLN A 111 10.56 20.46 2.32
C GLN A 111 11.58 20.12 1.22
N ASP A 112 11.58 18.88 0.74
CA ASP A 112 12.60 18.36 -0.16
C ASP A 112 12.00 17.67 -1.39
N ASP A 113 12.66 17.88 -2.54
CA ASP A 113 12.44 17.08 -3.72
C ASP A 113 13.42 15.89 -3.72
N PHE A 114 12.89 14.66 -3.65
CA PHE A 114 13.72 13.45 -3.62
C PHE A 114 14.60 13.30 -4.87
N THR A 115 14.23 13.94 -5.99
CA THR A 115 14.99 13.89 -7.24
C THR A 115 16.26 14.75 -7.21
N GLN A 116 16.42 15.62 -6.21
CA GLN A 116 17.52 16.59 -6.11
C GLN A 116 18.58 16.21 -5.07
N ARG A 117 18.41 15.09 -4.36
CA ARG A 117 19.30 14.66 -3.27
C ARG A 117 20.56 13.89 -3.72
N GLY A 118 20.72 13.66 -5.03
CA GLY A 118 21.88 12.93 -5.59
C GLY A 118 21.90 11.42 -5.33
N ALA A 119 20.94 10.89 -4.56
CA ALA A 119 20.75 9.45 -4.40
C ALA A 119 20.12 8.83 -5.66
N THR A 120 20.46 7.57 -5.93
CA THR A 120 19.87 6.78 -7.02
C THR A 120 19.31 5.48 -6.49
N TYR A 121 18.22 5.00 -7.09
CA TYR A 121 17.46 3.84 -6.60
C TYR A 121 17.40 2.72 -7.65
N ASP A 122 17.41 1.47 -7.19
CA ASP A 122 17.16 0.29 -8.02
C ASP A 122 15.67 0.20 -8.39
N VAL A 123 14.78 0.61 -7.47
CA VAL A 123 13.33 0.62 -7.69
C VAL A 123 12.75 1.93 -7.20
N ILE A 124 11.90 2.55 -8.02
CA ILE A 124 11.06 3.67 -7.61
C ILE A 124 9.60 3.25 -7.75
N PHE A 125 8.87 3.21 -6.65
CA PHE A 125 7.46 2.89 -6.62
C PHE A 125 6.63 4.12 -6.22
N ASP A 126 5.87 4.65 -7.18
CA ASP A 126 4.86 5.68 -6.95
C ASP A 126 3.51 5.10 -6.51
N ALA A 127 3.25 5.16 -5.20
CA ALA A 127 2.00 4.71 -4.58
C ALA A 127 0.85 5.73 -4.68
N VAL A 128 1.07 6.90 -5.29
CA VAL A 128 0.08 7.99 -5.42
C VAL A 128 -0.36 8.21 -6.87
N GLY A 129 0.51 7.92 -7.84
CA GLY A 129 0.29 8.25 -9.24
C GLY A 129 0.57 9.72 -9.57
N LYS A 130 1.38 10.41 -8.76
CA LYS A 130 1.75 11.82 -8.94
C LYS A 130 3.18 12.02 -9.43
N SER A 131 4.00 10.97 -9.42
CA SER A 131 5.32 10.99 -10.05
C SER A 131 5.24 10.39 -11.46
N SER A 132 6.34 10.45 -12.19
CA SER A 132 6.49 9.81 -13.49
C SER A 132 7.88 9.20 -13.65
N SER A 133 7.98 8.20 -14.52
CA SER A 133 9.26 7.61 -14.92
C SER A 133 10.20 8.67 -15.52
N ALA A 134 9.66 9.61 -16.32
CA ALA A 134 10.46 10.68 -16.92
C ALA A 134 11.07 11.60 -15.85
N ALA A 135 10.29 12.05 -14.87
CA ALA A 135 10.77 12.87 -13.77
C ALA A 135 11.74 12.13 -12.85
N SER A 136 11.60 10.80 -12.73
CA SER A 136 12.44 9.97 -11.86
C SER A 136 13.70 9.45 -12.56
N LYS A 137 13.87 9.69 -13.87
CA LYS A 137 14.94 9.09 -14.68
C LYS A 137 16.34 9.39 -14.16
N GLN A 138 16.57 10.59 -13.64
CA GLN A 138 17.89 11.03 -13.15
C GLN A 138 18.28 10.41 -11.80
N VAL A 139 17.30 9.91 -11.04
CA VAL A 139 17.50 9.24 -9.74
C VAL A 139 17.20 7.75 -9.80
N LEU A 140 16.99 7.22 -11.00
CA LEU A 140 16.90 5.79 -11.24
C LEU A 140 18.28 5.29 -11.68
N LYS A 141 18.74 4.18 -11.11
CA LYS A 141 19.95 3.51 -11.59
C LYS A 141 19.74 3.03 -13.03
N GLU A 142 20.83 2.77 -13.75
CA GLU A 142 20.80 2.38 -15.17
C GLU A 142 19.92 1.14 -15.44
N THR A 143 19.95 0.16 -14.53
CA THR A 143 19.12 -1.06 -14.57
C THR A 143 17.86 -0.95 -13.72
N GLY A 144 17.57 0.22 -13.18
CA GLY A 144 16.48 0.43 -12.24
C GLY A 144 15.11 0.41 -12.90
N VAL A 145 14.07 0.14 -12.10
CA VAL A 145 12.70 0.03 -12.57
C VAL A 145 11.80 1.06 -11.88
N TYR A 146 10.95 1.71 -12.67
CA TYR A 146 9.88 2.58 -12.17
C TYR A 146 8.53 1.86 -12.24
N LEU A 147 7.78 1.90 -11.13
CA LEU A 147 6.42 1.36 -11.03
C LEU A 147 5.48 2.39 -10.45
N SER A 148 4.20 2.28 -10.78
CA SER A 148 3.16 3.16 -10.23
C SER A 148 1.88 2.38 -10.02
N VAL A 149 1.02 2.84 -9.10
CA VAL A 149 -0.37 2.38 -8.97
C VAL A 149 -1.22 2.58 -10.24
N LYS A 150 -0.71 3.32 -11.23
CA LYS A 150 -1.32 3.40 -12.58
C LYS A 150 -1.02 2.20 -13.46
N SER A 151 -0.04 1.36 -13.10
CA SER A 151 0.27 0.14 -13.82
C SER A 151 -0.79 -0.93 -13.54
N PRO A 152 -1.16 -1.76 -14.53
CA PRO A 152 -2.17 -2.79 -14.32
C PRO A 152 -1.71 -3.82 -13.28
N THR A 153 -2.59 -4.24 -12.40
CA THR A 153 -2.41 -5.35 -11.45
C THR A 153 -3.42 -6.46 -11.74
N SER A 154 -3.12 -7.68 -11.29
CA SER A 154 -4.02 -8.83 -11.41
C SER A 154 -3.97 -9.59 -10.10
N GLU A 155 -4.77 -9.16 -9.14
CA GLU A 155 -4.84 -9.75 -7.81
C GLU A 155 -5.44 -11.17 -7.86
N LYS A 156 -4.87 -12.08 -7.08
CA LYS A 156 -5.25 -13.50 -7.00
C LYS A 156 -5.46 -13.94 -5.54
N PRO A 157 -6.20 -15.04 -5.29
CA PRO A 157 -6.35 -15.63 -3.95
C PRO A 157 -5.01 -15.83 -3.23
N ASP A 158 -4.02 -16.40 -3.92
CA ASP A 158 -2.67 -16.63 -3.39
C ASP A 158 -1.98 -15.34 -2.91
N ASP A 159 -2.37 -14.16 -3.41
CA ASP A 159 -1.85 -12.89 -2.91
C ASP A 159 -2.37 -12.57 -1.51
N LEU A 160 -3.65 -12.85 -1.23
CA LEU A 160 -4.20 -12.70 0.11
C LEU A 160 -3.62 -13.73 1.07
N ASP A 161 -3.41 -14.96 0.61
CA ASP A 161 -2.79 -16.01 1.44
C ASP A 161 -1.35 -15.62 1.80
N PHE A 162 -0.58 -15.10 0.85
CA PHE A 162 0.77 -14.61 1.11
C PHE A 162 0.78 -13.42 2.09
N LEU A 163 -0.11 -12.44 1.90
CA LEU A 163 -0.23 -11.31 2.84
C LEU A 163 -0.64 -11.79 4.24
N SER A 164 -1.53 -12.78 4.32
CA SER A 164 -1.95 -13.39 5.59
C SER A 164 -0.76 -14.02 6.32
N GLN A 165 0.10 -14.75 5.61
CA GLN A 165 1.33 -15.32 6.19
C GLN A 165 2.26 -14.23 6.74
N LEU A 166 2.47 -13.14 6.00
CA LEU A 166 3.29 -12.01 6.48
C LEU A 166 2.69 -11.33 7.71
N ILE A 167 1.36 -11.22 7.79
CA ILE A 167 0.66 -10.65 8.94
C ILE A 167 0.76 -11.56 10.16
N GLU A 168 0.54 -12.87 9.99
CA GLU A 168 0.65 -13.85 11.07
C GLU A 168 2.09 -13.98 11.60
N ALA A 169 3.09 -13.80 10.72
CA ALA A 169 4.49 -13.70 11.10
C ALA A 169 4.87 -12.35 11.76
N GLY A 170 3.93 -11.39 11.84
CA GLY A 170 4.16 -10.05 12.41
C GLY A 170 5.05 -9.15 11.55
N GLN A 171 5.31 -9.52 10.29
CA GLN A 171 6.18 -8.76 9.38
C GLN A 171 5.47 -7.54 8.78
N ILE A 172 4.16 -7.61 8.61
CA ILE A 172 3.35 -6.48 8.15
C ILE A 172 2.11 -6.31 9.03
N LYS A 173 1.65 -5.06 9.19
CA LYS A 173 0.42 -4.70 9.91
C LYS A 173 -0.41 -3.71 9.11
N ALA A 174 -1.73 -3.76 9.32
CA ALA A 174 -2.65 -2.77 8.79
C ALA A 174 -2.55 -1.46 9.58
N ILE A 175 -2.46 -0.34 8.87
CA ILE A 175 -2.52 1.00 9.47
C ILE A 175 -3.91 1.57 9.25
N ILE A 176 -4.64 1.80 10.33
CA ILE A 176 -5.98 2.39 10.33
C ILE A 176 -5.90 3.80 10.90
N ASP A 177 -6.17 4.79 10.06
CA ASP A 177 -6.28 6.20 10.46
C ASP A 177 -7.58 6.43 11.24
N ARG A 178 -8.69 6.01 10.63
CA ARG A 178 -10.04 6.32 11.11
C ARG A 178 -11.00 5.19 10.83
N ARG A 179 -11.96 5.07 11.74
CA ARG A 179 -13.11 4.18 11.66
C ARG A 179 -14.36 5.05 11.56
N TYR A 180 -15.25 4.71 10.65
CA TYR A 180 -16.54 5.36 10.50
C TYR A 180 -17.63 4.30 10.53
N PRO A 181 -18.75 4.51 11.23
CA PRO A 181 -19.91 3.63 11.11
C PRO A 181 -20.48 3.69 9.69
N LEU A 182 -21.19 2.64 9.27
CA LEU A 182 -21.80 2.54 7.94
C LEU A 182 -22.62 3.78 7.56
N GLN A 183 -23.35 4.37 8.51
CA GLN A 183 -24.17 5.58 8.31
C GLN A 183 -23.33 6.83 7.95
N GLN A 184 -22.04 6.83 8.29
CA GLN A 184 -21.10 7.92 8.02
C GLN A 184 -20.18 7.64 6.83
N THR A 185 -20.54 6.70 5.96
CA THR A 185 -19.78 6.39 4.73
C THR A 185 -19.47 7.65 3.91
N ALA A 186 -20.42 8.57 3.77
CA ALA A 186 -20.19 9.83 3.05
C ALA A 186 -19.13 10.74 3.72
N ASP A 187 -19.09 10.79 5.05
CA ASP A 187 -18.06 11.52 5.80
C ASP A 187 -16.69 10.88 5.61
N ALA A 188 -16.62 9.54 5.62
CA ALA A 188 -15.40 8.79 5.37
C ALA A 188 -14.82 9.11 3.98
N HIS A 189 -15.65 9.10 2.94
CA HIS A 189 -15.23 9.47 1.57
C HIS A 189 -14.73 10.91 1.50
N ARG A 190 -15.49 11.88 2.04
CA ARG A 190 -15.05 13.29 2.09
C ARG A 190 -13.70 13.44 2.79
N TYR A 191 -13.47 12.71 3.88
CA TYR A 191 -12.18 12.71 4.57
C TYR A 191 -11.05 12.15 3.69
N VAL A 192 -11.26 11.01 3.02
CA VAL A 192 -10.28 10.40 2.11
C VAL A 192 -9.91 11.36 0.97
N GLU A 193 -10.89 12.06 0.41
CA GLU A 193 -10.71 13.03 -0.69
C GLU A 193 -9.85 14.24 -0.32
N THR A 194 -9.71 14.56 0.97
CA THR A 194 -8.76 15.60 1.41
C THR A 194 -7.30 15.23 1.13
N GLY A 195 -7.01 13.96 0.85
CA GLY A 195 -5.66 13.43 0.67
C GLY A 195 -4.85 13.39 1.97
N ARG A 196 -5.47 13.62 3.13
CA ARG A 196 -4.77 13.74 4.43
C ARG A 196 -4.68 12.42 5.20
N LYS A 197 -5.22 11.33 4.71
CA LYS A 197 -5.19 10.06 5.45
C LYS A 197 -3.80 9.44 5.56
N ALA A 198 -3.53 8.73 6.66
CA ALA A 198 -2.36 7.89 6.89
C ALA A 198 -2.79 6.41 6.96
N GLY A 199 -2.39 5.59 5.99
CA GLY A 199 -2.86 4.21 5.86
C GLY A 199 -4.31 4.15 5.35
N ASN A 200 -5.19 3.48 6.08
CA ASN A 200 -6.53 3.11 5.66
C ASN A 200 -7.62 3.80 6.48
N VAL A 201 -8.76 4.04 5.82
CA VAL A 201 -10.01 4.45 6.47
C VAL A 201 -10.97 3.30 6.30
N VAL A 202 -11.58 2.85 7.39
CA VAL A 202 -12.43 1.66 7.40
C VAL A 202 -13.85 2.01 7.79
N ILE A 203 -14.81 1.31 7.19
CA ILE A 203 -16.22 1.39 7.53
C ILE A 203 -16.55 0.21 8.44
N THR A 204 -17.13 0.48 9.62
CA THR A 204 -17.60 -0.54 10.54
C THR A 204 -19.09 -0.80 10.29
N VAL A 205 -19.43 -2.07 10.13
CA VAL A 205 -20.81 -2.56 10.07
C VAL A 205 -21.13 -3.20 11.42
N ALA A 206 -22.33 -2.94 11.95
CA ALA A 206 -22.75 -3.38 13.28
C ALA A 206 -23.14 -4.86 13.29
#